data_AF-A0A9Y4NHB5-F1
#
_entry.id   AF-A0A9Y4NHB5-F1
#
_cell.length_a   1.000
_cell.length_b   1.000
_cell.length_c   1.000
_cell.angle_alpha   90.00
_cell.angle_beta   90.00
_cell.angle_gamma   90.00
#
_symmetry.space_group_name_H-M   'P 1'
#
loop_
_entity.id
_entity.type
_entity.pdbx_description
1 polymer ?
#
loop_
_entity_poly.entity_id
_entity_poly.type
_entity_poly.pdbx_seq_one_letter_code
_entity_poly.pdbx_strand_id
1 'polypeptide(L)'
;MFSLSSQLYSDPNIVIAKMNAVNNDVPLGYDVQGFPTIYFAPVGKKDEPIRYEGGRELRDFLRFLKREASHSLVLSGSKDEL
;
A
#
# COMPACT_ATOMS: atom_id res chain seq x y z
N MET A 1 -9.25 -3.28 1.29
CA MET A 1 -8.65 -1.96 0.99
C MET A 1 -9.13 -0.89 1.98
N PHE A 2 -10.43 -0.68 2.16
CA PHE A 2 -10.97 0.30 3.14
C PHE A 2 -10.43 0.13 4.57
N SER A 3 -10.34 -1.11 5.05
CA SER A 3 -9.81 -1.39 6.40
C SER A 3 -8.32 -1.07 6.54
N LEU A 4 -7.54 -1.22 5.47
CA LEU A 4 -6.11 -0.90 5.48
C LEU A 4 -5.88 0.62 5.52
N SER A 5 -6.64 1.38 4.71
CA SER A 5 -6.58 2.85 4.75
C SER A 5 -7.02 3.41 6.08
N SER A 6 -8.03 2.81 6.71
CA SER A 6 -8.46 3.21 8.06
C SER A 6 -7.36 3.02 9.11
N GLN A 7 -6.61 1.91 9.06
CA GLN A 7 -5.54 1.64 10.02
C GLN A 7 -4.29 2.50 9.84
N LEU A 8 -4.04 2.97 8.61
CA LEU A 8 -2.85 3.76 8.28
C LEU A 8 -3.18 5.24 8.05
N TYR A 9 -4.42 5.67 8.31
CA TYR A 9 -4.85 7.05 8.07
C TYR A 9 -4.05 8.07 8.88
N SER A 10 -3.57 7.68 10.07
CA SER A 10 -2.76 8.55 10.93
C SER A 10 -1.26 8.47 10.63
N ASP A 11 -0.83 7.63 9.70
CA ASP A 11 0.58 7.54 9.31
C ASP A 11 0.92 8.64 8.28
N PRO A 12 1.78 9.61 8.62
CA PRO A 12 2.12 10.68 7.69
C PRO A 12 3.01 10.23 6.52
N ASN A 13 3.61 9.03 6.60
CA ASN A 13 4.57 8.52 5.62
C ASN A 13 3.96 7.51 4.64
N ILE A 14 2.75 7.02 4.91
CA ILE A 14 2.09 6.02 4.08
C ILE A 14 0.83 6.59 3.45
N VAL A 15 0.78 6.57 2.12
CA VAL A 15 -0.41 6.93 1.35
C VAL A 15 -0.97 5.69 0.68
N ILE A 16 -2.27 5.46 0.86
CA ILE A 16 -3.00 4.38 0.18
C ILE A 16 -3.86 4.98 -0.91
N ALA A 17 -3.52 4.66 -2.15
CA ALA A 17 -4.24 5.13 -3.33
C ALA A 17 -4.82 3.97 -4.13
N LYS A 18 -5.86 4.27 -4.91
CA LYS A 18 -6.40 3.37 -5.94
C LYS A 18 -6.55 4.14 -7.24
N MET A 19 -6.28 3.49 -8.36
CA MET A 19 -6.43 4.04 -9.71
C MET A 19 -7.17 3.05 -10.60
N ASN A 20 -8.05 3.54 -11.47
CA ASN A 20 -8.64 2.72 -12.51
C ASN A 20 -7.73 2.73 -13.75
N ALA A 21 -6.94 1.68 -13.93
CA ALA A 21 -5.99 1.57 -15.04
C ALA A 21 -6.64 1.37 -16.41
N VAL A 22 -7.93 1.03 -16.51
CA VAL A 22 -8.63 0.91 -17.81
C VAL A 22 -8.93 2.30 -18.40
N ASN A 23 -9.15 3.29 -17.53
CA ASN A 23 -9.58 4.64 -17.92
C ASN A 23 -8.47 5.69 -17.78
N ASN A 24 -7.24 5.29 -17.45
CA ASN A 24 -6.12 6.20 -17.21
C ASN A 24 -4.84 5.59 -17.76
N ASP A 25 -3.94 6.44 -18.26
CA ASP A 25 -2.60 6.01 -18.65
C ASP A 25 -1.80 5.56 -17.43
N VAL A 26 -1.17 4.38 -17.53
CA VAL A 26 -0.37 3.80 -16.46
C VAL A 26 1.07 4.34 -16.56
N PRO A 27 1.64 4.91 -15.47
CA PRO A 27 3.01 5.41 -15.48
C PRO A 27 4.05 4.32 -15.77
N LEU A 28 5.21 4.71 -16.30
CA LEU A 28 6.34 3.81 -16.53
C LEU A 28 6.75 3.11 -15.21
N GLY A 29 7.19 1.85 -15.32
CA GLY A 29 7.54 1.01 -14.17
C GLY A 29 6.35 0.26 -13.55
N TYR A 30 5.12 0.71 -13.80
CA TYR A 30 3.91 -0.01 -13.39
C TYR A 30 3.38 -0.86 -14.54
N ASP A 31 3.55 -2.17 -14.43
CA ASP A 31 3.02 -3.11 -15.41
C ASP A 31 1.72 -3.74 -14.88
N VAL A 32 0.60 -3.50 -15.56
CA VAL A 32 -0.74 -3.97 -15.17
C VAL A 32 -1.16 -5.11 -16.10
N GLN A 33 -0.95 -6.34 -15.64
CA GLN A 33 -1.25 -7.56 -16.41
C GLN A 33 -2.61 -8.18 -16.05
N GLY A 34 -3.24 -7.71 -14.97
CA GLY A 34 -4.52 -8.22 -14.50
C GLY A 34 -5.09 -7.34 -13.38
N PHE A 35 -6.30 -7.67 -12.93
CA PHE A 35 -6.99 -6.88 -11.91
C PHE A 35 -7.33 -7.69 -10.67
N PRO A 36 -7.15 -7.13 -9.46
CA PRO A 36 -6.32 -5.96 -9.17
C PRO A 36 -4.82 -6.29 -9.31
N THR A 37 -4.02 -5.31 -9.76
CA THR A 37 -2.57 -5.29 -9.60
C THR A 37 -2.21 -4.26 -8.52
N ILE A 38 -1.33 -4.62 -7.59
CA ILE A 38 -0.97 -3.79 -6.44
C ILE A 38 0.53 -3.55 -6.47
N TYR A 39 0.95 -2.31 -6.25
CA TYR A 39 2.34 -1.90 -6.16
C TYR A 39 2.60 -1.09 -4.90
N PHE A 40 3.84 -1.13 -4.43
CA PHE A 40 4.38 -0.26 -3.39
C PHE A 40 5.51 0.59 -3.98
N ALA A 41 5.43 1.90 -3.82
CA ALA A 41 6.44 2.84 -4.28
C ALA A 41 7.21 3.38 -3.05
N PRO A 42 8.45 2.92 -2.80
CA PRO A 42 9.21 3.37 -1.64
C PRO A 42 9.57 4.85 -1.71
N VAL A 43 9.80 5.46 -0.54
CA VAL A 43 10.27 6.85 -0.46
C VAL A 43 11.59 7.00 -1.21
N GLY A 44 11.68 8.00 -2.08
CA GLY A 44 12.87 8.26 -2.90
C GLY A 44 13.08 7.31 -4.08
N LYS A 45 12.21 6.30 -4.28
CA LYS A 45 12.31 5.32 -5.38
C LYS A 45 10.99 5.17 -6.15
N LYS A 46 10.40 6.31 -6.54
CA LYS A 46 9.09 6.33 -7.21
C LYS A 46 9.10 5.66 -8.59
N ASP A 47 10.25 5.67 -9.27
CA ASP A 47 10.43 5.08 -10.59
C ASP A 47 10.75 3.56 -10.53
N GLU A 48 10.92 3.00 -9.33
CA GLU A 48 11.18 1.58 -9.08
C GLU A 48 10.08 0.96 -8.18
N PRO A 49 8.82 0.93 -8.64
CA PRO A 49 7.73 0.38 -7.83
C PRO A 49 7.88 -1.14 -7.66
N ILE A 50 7.67 -1.61 -6.44
CA ILE A 50 7.74 -3.02 -6.06
C ILE A 50 6.35 -3.64 -6.25
N ARG A 51 6.24 -4.67 -7.10
CA ARG A 51 4.98 -5.42 -7.27
C ARG A 51 4.66 -6.21 -6.00
N TYR A 52 3.43 -6.10 -5.53
CA TYR A 52 2.93 -6.84 -4.38
C TYR A 52 2.33 -8.19 -4.81
N GLU A 53 2.96 -9.28 -4.37
CA GLU A 53 2.55 -10.66 -4.68
C GLU A 53 2.02 -11.41 -3.43
N GLY A 54 1.78 -10.70 -2.32
CA GLY A 54 1.30 -11.30 -1.08
C GLY A 54 -0.21 -11.56 -1.05
N GLY A 55 -0.68 -12.13 0.06
CA GLY A 55 -2.11 -12.33 0.32
C GLY A 55 -2.89 -11.02 0.35
N ARG A 56 -4.19 -11.06 0.07
CA ARG A 56 -5.03 -9.84 -0.03
C ARG A 56 -5.77 -9.51 1.26
N GLU A 57 -5.35 -10.12 2.37
CA GLU A 57 -5.87 -9.85 3.70
C GLU A 57 -5.14 -8.68 4.36
N LEU A 58 -5.81 -7.99 5.28
CA LEU A 58 -5.26 -6.86 6.01
C LEU A 58 -3.91 -7.18 6.67
N ARG A 59 -3.80 -8.35 7.28
CA ARG A 59 -2.59 -8.79 7.98
C ARG A 59 -1.39 -8.96 7.05
N ASP A 60 -1.62 -9.38 5.81
CA ASP A 60 -0.57 -9.58 4.82
C ASP A 60 0.00 -8.25 4.33
N PHE A 61 -0.89 -7.29 4.05
CA PHE A 61 -0.49 -5.93 3.72
C PHE A 61 0.33 -5.28 4.85
N LEU A 62 -0.13 -5.40 6.10
CA LEU A 62 0.61 -4.87 7.25
C LEU A 62 1.98 -5.52 7.40
N ARG A 63 2.07 -6.84 7.21
CA ARG A 63 3.35 -7.57 7.27
C ARG A 63 4.31 -7.10 6.18
N PHE A 64 3.81 -6.93 4.97
CA PHE A 64 4.59 -6.43 3.86
C PHE A 64 5.07 -5.00 4.11
N LEU A 65 4.18 -4.08 4.51
CA LEU A 65 4.54 -2.70 4.80
C LEU A 65 5.55 -2.61 5.95
N LYS A 66 5.44 -3.45 6.99
CA LYS A 66 6.45 -3.51 8.07
C LYS A 66 7.84 -3.92 7.58
N ARG A 67 7.94 -4.65 6.47
CA ARG A 67 9.19 -5.12 5.89
C ARG A 67 9.79 -4.12 4.90
N GLU A 68 8.95 -3.50 4.08
CA GLU A 68 9.39 -2.66 2.96
C GLU A 68 9.37 -1.16 3.25
N ALA A 69 8.58 -0.69 4.22
CA ALA A 69 8.48 0.73 4.52
C ALA A 69 9.77 1.26 5.13
N SER A 70 10.20 2.44 4.67
CA SER A 70 11.40 3.12 5.17
C SER A 70 11.26 3.62 6.61
N HIS A 71 10.02 3.82 7.07
CA HIS A 71 9.69 4.27 8.41
C HIS A 71 8.79 3.27 9.12
N SER A 72 8.88 3.22 10.45
CA SER A 72 7.96 2.42 11.26
C SER A 72 6.52 2.88 11.08
N LEU A 73 5.62 1.92 10.87
CA LEU A 73 4.20 2.21 10.63
C LEU A 73 3.54 2.77 11.89
N VAL A 74 2.77 3.84 11.72
CA VAL A 74 1.88 4.40 12.75
C VAL A 74 0.48 3.86 12.52
N LEU A 75 0.08 2.88 13.33
CA LEU A 75 -1.27 2.33 13.27
C LEU A 75 -2.19 3.19 14.12
N SER A 76 -3.26 3.72 13.53
CA SER A 76 -4.39 4.27 14.29
C SER A 76 -5.15 3.09 14.89
N GLY A 77 -4.74 2.70 16.10
CA GLY A 77 -5.40 1.65 16.84
C GLY A 77 -6.86 1.99 17.09
N SER A 78 -7.72 0.98 16.91
CA SER A 78 -8.80 0.77 17.86
C SER A 78 -8.19 1.00 19.25
N LYS A 79 -8.75 1.97 19.96
CA LYS A 79 -8.59 2.14 21.40
C LYS A 79 -8.61 0.73 22.00
N ASP A 80 -7.53 0.34 22.68
CA ASP A 80 -7.57 -0.80 23.58
C ASP A 80 -8.82 -0.61 24.45
N GLU A 81 -9.79 -1.52 24.32
CA GLU A 81 -10.85 -1.66 25.31
C GLU A 81 -10.16 -2.20 26.57
N LEU A 82 -9.77 -1.27 27.45
CA LEU A 82 -9.57 -1.47 28.89
C LEU A 82 -10.83 -1.00 29.61
#